data_AF-A0A7V5VFR6-F1
#
_entry.id   AF-A0A7V5VFR6-F1
#
_cell.length_a   1.000
_cell.length_b   1.000
_cell.length_c   1.000
_cell.angle_alpha   90.00
_cell.angle_beta   90.00
_cell.angle_gamma   90.00
#
_symmetry.space_group_name_H-M   'P 1'
#
loop_
_entity.id
_entity.type
_entity.pdbx_description
1 polymer ?
#
loop_
_entity_poly.entity_id
_entity_poly.type
_entity_poly.pdbx_seq_one_letter_code
_entity_poly.pdbx_strand_id
1 'polypeptide(L)' 'MHISVVIPTYNRAALLPRALDSVLGQKYPPWEVIVVDDGSTDDTSKVL' A
#
# COMPACT_ATOMS: atom_id res chain seq x y z
N MET A 1 6.89 -9.59 17.32
CA MET A 1 7.69 -8.48 16.75
C MET A 1 6.73 -7.63 15.95
N HIS A 2 6.59 -6.34 16.24
CA HIS A 2 5.68 -5.50 15.44
C HIS A 2 6.43 -5.04 14.19
N ILE A 3 5.83 -5.27 13.02
CA ILE A 3 6.35 -4.83 11.72
C ILE A 3 5.39 -3.80 11.18
N SER A 4 5.91 -2.62 10.86
CA SER A 4 5.18 -1.59 10.12
C SER A 4 5.66 -1.61 8.68
N VAL A 5 4.73 -1.66 7.73
CA VAL A 5 5.04 -1.61 6.29
C VAL A 5 4.64 -0.24 5.75
N VAL A 6 5.60 0.48 5.19
CA VAL A 6 5.36 1.80 4.57
C VAL A 6 5.41 1.66 3.05
N ILE A 7 4.35 2.07 2.38
CA ILE A 7 4.22 2.01 0.91
C ILE A 7 4.12 3.45 0.38
N PRO A 8 5.23 4.09 -0.01
CA PRO A 8 5.18 5.32 -0.77
C PRO A 8 4.67 5.01 -2.18
N THR A 9 3.75 5.83 -2.68
CA THR A 9 3.11 5.62 -3.99
C THR A 9 2.95 6.93 -4.75
N TYR A 10 3.05 6.83 -6.08
CA TYR A 10 2.75 7.92 -7.02
C TYR A 10 2.31 7.30 -8.35
N ASN A 11 1.09 7.62 -8.77
CA ASN A 11 0.44 7.12 -9.98
C ASN A 11 0.45 5.58 -10.10
N ARG A 12 -0.08 4.89 -9.08
CA ARG A 12 -0.10 3.41 -9.00
C ARG A 12 -1.49 2.83 -8.79
N ALA A 13 -2.55 3.46 -9.28
CA ALA A 13 -3.92 2.95 -9.14
C ALA A 13 -4.05 1.46 -9.52
N ALA A 14 -3.37 1.04 -10.59
CA ALA A 14 -3.41 -0.34 -11.10
C ALA A 14 -2.54 -1.34 -10.32
N LEU A 15 -1.57 -0.88 -9.52
CA LEU A 15 -0.59 -1.75 -8.84
C LEU A 15 -0.73 -1.77 -7.33
N LEU A 16 -1.23 -0.68 -6.73
CA LEU A 16 -1.42 -0.56 -5.30
C LEU A 16 -2.30 -1.67 -4.70
N PRO A 17 -3.42 -2.12 -5.33
CA PRO A 17 -4.22 -3.22 -4.79
C PRO A 17 -3.41 -4.52 -4.66
N ARG A 18 -2.64 -4.87 -5.70
CA ARG A 18 -1.79 -6.07 -5.70
C ARG A 18 -0.70 -6.00 -4.63
N ALA A 19 -0.15 -4.82 -4.37
CA ALA A 19 0.85 -4.62 -3.33
C ALA A 19 0.23 -4.80 -1.94
N LEU A 20 -0.95 -4.23 -1.70
CA LEU A 20 -1.69 -4.41 -0.45
C LEU A 20 -2.06 -5.88 -0.23
N ASP A 21 -2.60 -6.56 -1.24
CA ASP A 21 -2.93 -7.99 -1.17
C ASP A 21 -1.70 -8.84 -0.81
N SER A 22 -0.55 -8.52 -1.42
CA SER A 22 0.70 -9.24 -1.15
C SER A 22 1.20 -9.03 0.29
N VAL A 23 1.09 -7.81 0.83
CA VAL A 23 1.56 -7.47 2.17
C VAL A 23 0.62 -8.03 3.24
N LEU A 24 -0.69 -7.89 3.03
CA LEU A 24 -1.71 -8.39 3.95
C LEU A 24 -1.79 -9.93 3.94
N GLY A 25 -1.43 -10.58 2.82
CA GLY A 25 -1.42 -12.03 2.65
C GLY A 25 -0.17 -12.75 3.18
N GLN A 26 0.78 -12.06 3.81
CA GLN A 26 1.99 -12.69 4.33
C GLN A 26 1.69 -13.65 5.50
N LYS A 27 2.46 -14.74 5.62
CA LYS A 27 2.37 -15.70 6.75
C LYS A 27 2.55 -15.02 8.12
N TYR A 28 3.31 -13.93 8.15
CA TYR A 28 3.43 -13.04 9.29
C TYR A 28 2.98 -11.64 8.86
N PRO A 29 1.68 -11.31 9.01
CA PRO A 29 1.16 -10.04 8.53
C PRO A 29 1.72 -8.87 9.38
N PRO A 30 1.85 -7.68 8.79
CA PRO A 30 2.30 -6.51 9.53
C PRO A 30 1.27 -6.10 10.58
N TRP A 31 1.75 -5.37 11.59
CA TRP A 31 0.89 -4.72 12.57
C TRP A 31 0.10 -3.57 11.94
N GLU A 32 0.75 -2.81 11.05
CA GLU A 32 0.16 -1.70 10.33
C GLU A 32 0.75 -1.59 8.91
N VAL A 33 -0.07 -1.07 7.99
CA VAL A 33 0.34 -0.68 6.65
C VAL A 33 0.02 0.80 6.48
N ILE A 34 1.04 1.59 6.17
CA ILE A 34 0.93 3.04 6.00
C ILE A 34 1.20 3.34 4.52
N VAL A 35 0.17 3.74 3.78
CA VAL A 35 0.31 4.19 2.39
C VAL A 35 0.50 5.70 2.38
N VAL A 36 1.55 6.17 1.71
CA VAL A 36 1.85 7.60 1.57
C VAL A 36 1.79 7.96 0.10
N ASP A 37 0.74 8.67 -0.30
CA ASP A 37 0.57 9.15 -1.66
C ASP A 37 1.29 10.49 -1.87
N ASP A 38 2.21 10.52 -2.84
CA ASP A 38 3.01 11.70 -3.20
C ASP A 38 2.27 12.60 -4.22
N GLY A 39 0.98 12.86 -3.95
CA GLY A 39 0.15 13.71 -4.80
C GLY A 39 -0.13 13.11 -6.18
N SER A 40 -0.57 11.85 -6.22
CA SER A 40 -0.94 11.20 -7.48
C SER A 40 -1.98 11.99 -8.28
N THR A 41 -1.84 11.92 -9.60
CA THR A 41 -2.73 12.56 -10.58
C THR A 41 -3.57 11.56 -11.37
N ASP A 42 -3.37 10.27 -11.11
CA ASP A 42 -4.22 9.18 -11.59
C ASP A 42 -5.29 8.81 -10.54
N ASP A 43 -5.90 7.64 -10.73
CA ASP A 43 -6.94 7.11 -9.85
C ASP A 43 -6.41 6.50 -8.52
N THR A 44 -5.15 6.73 -8.12
CA THR A 44 -4.58 6.16 -6.88
C THR A 44 -5.42 6.54 -5.66
N SER A 45 -5.96 7.76 -5.62
CA SER A 45 -6.84 8.22 -4.54
C SER A 45 -8.14 7.43 -4.39
N LYS A 46 -8.61 6.74 -5.45
CA LYS A 46 -9.78 5.84 -5.39
C LYS A 46 -9.45 4.47 -4.80
N VAL A 47 -8.16 4.17 -4.63
CA VAL A 47 -7.66 2.90 -4.12
C VAL A 47 -7.27 2.98 -2.64
N LEU A 48 -6.98 4.18 -2.13
CA LEU A 48 -6.71 4.46 -0.71
C LEU A 48 -7.99 4.30 0.13
#